data_AF-A0AAW7A2A3-F1
#
_entry.id   AF-A0AAW7A2A3-F1
#
_cell.length_a   1.000
_cell.length_b   1.000
_cell.length_c   1.000
_cell.angle_alpha   90.00
_cell.angle_beta   90.00
_cell.angle_gamma   90.00
#
_symmetry.space_group_name_H-M   'P 1'
#
loop_
_entity.id
_entity.type
_entity.pdbx_description
1 polymer ?
#
loop_
_entity_poly.entity_id
_entity_poly.type
_entity_poly.pdbx_seq_one_letter_code
_entity_poly.pdbx_strand_id
1 'polypeptide(L)'
;MSNTQKVTKWLKDNTNLSWTRTGGDEPPVKQDRLYINRSEGYEIRDFILRYYKECNLEHKGSNYEISLKKIKNFKPGEKVKTQDLLDHLAAKVK
;
A
#
# COMPACT_ATOMS: atom_id res chain seq x y z
N MET A 1 8.51 17.37 7.22
CA MET A 1 7.79 16.52 6.24
C MET A 1 7.01 15.46 7.01
N SER A 2 5.69 15.34 6.80
CA SER A 2 4.86 14.31 7.45
C SER A 2 5.17 12.91 6.90
N ASN A 3 4.83 11.85 7.66
CA ASN A 3 5.04 10.47 7.20
C ASN A 3 4.28 10.20 5.88
N THR A 4 3.08 10.75 5.72
CA THR A 4 2.31 10.71 4.47
C THR A 4 3.09 11.33 3.31
N GLN A 5 3.70 12.51 3.52
CA GLN A 5 4.52 13.16 2.49
C GLN A 5 5.78 12.35 2.18
N LYS A 6 6.45 11.77 3.18
CA LYS A 6 7.64 10.91 3.00
C LYS A 6 7.31 9.69 2.13
N VAL A 7 6.24 8.95 2.46
CA VAL A 7 5.81 7.77 1.69
C VAL A 7 5.40 8.17 0.28
N THR A 8 4.61 9.25 0.12
CA THR A 8 4.17 9.73 -1.19
C THR A 8 5.35 10.12 -2.07
N LYS A 9 6.30 10.90 -1.55
CA LYS A 9 7.50 11.30 -2.28
C LYS A 9 8.32 10.09 -2.69
N TRP A 10 8.58 9.17 -1.76
CA TRP A 10 9.33 7.96 -2.07
C TRP A 10 8.65 7.10 -3.14
N LEU A 11 7.33 6.90 -3.06
CA LEU A 11 6.59 6.13 -4.08
C LEU A 11 6.64 6.82 -5.46
N LYS A 12 6.51 8.14 -5.53
CA LYS A 12 6.63 8.89 -6.80
C LYS A 12 8.03 8.82 -7.39
N ASP A 13 9.06 8.91 -6.55
CA ASP A 13 10.46 8.95 -6.99
C ASP A 13 10.97 7.54 -7.39
N ASN A 14 10.34 6.46 -6.91
CA ASN A 14 10.84 5.07 -7.06
C ASN A 14 9.87 4.12 -7.80
N THR A 15 8.67 4.59 -8.19
CA THR A 15 7.66 3.73 -8.82
C THR A 15 6.86 4.49 -9.88
N ASN A 16 6.35 3.74 -10.86
CA ASN A 16 5.44 4.25 -11.89
C ASN A 16 3.96 3.98 -11.55
N LEU A 17 3.58 4.07 -10.26
CA LEU A 17 2.20 3.86 -9.83
C LEU A 17 1.28 4.96 -10.35
N SER A 18 0.01 4.62 -10.57
CA SER A 18 -1.00 5.61 -10.95
C SER A 18 -1.34 6.50 -9.76
N TRP A 19 -1.26 7.81 -9.96
CA TRP A 19 -1.68 8.85 -9.00
C TRP A 19 -2.90 9.63 -9.48
N THR A 20 -3.56 9.15 -10.53
CA THR A 20 -4.87 9.66 -10.92
C THR A 20 -5.84 9.19 -9.85
N ARG A 21 -6.36 10.12 -9.03
CA ARG A 21 -7.64 9.83 -8.38
C ARG A 21 -8.63 9.69 -9.51
N THR A 22 -9.14 8.50 -9.77
CA THR A 22 -10.27 8.32 -10.68
C THR A 22 -11.47 8.99 -10.01
N GLY A 23 -11.56 10.31 -10.19
CA GLY A 23 -12.70 11.15 -9.79
C GLY A 23 -13.62 11.22 -10.99
N GLY A 24 -14.43 10.18 -11.16
CA GLY A 24 -15.35 10.05 -12.30
C GLY A 24 -16.04 8.70 -12.24
N ASP A 25 -17.27 8.74 -11.74
CA ASP A 25 -18.25 7.68 -11.54
C ASP A 25 -17.87 6.53 -10.60
N GLU A 26 -18.87 6.15 -9.81
CA GLU A 26 -18.80 5.32 -8.60
C GLU A 26 -17.88 4.10 -8.70
N PRO A 27 -17.23 3.68 -7.60
CA PRO A 27 -16.40 2.48 -7.64
C PRO A 27 -17.27 1.31 -8.11
N PRO A 28 -16.82 0.54 -9.11
CA PRO A 28 -17.55 -0.63 -9.56
C PRO A 28 -17.68 -1.58 -8.37
N VAL A 29 -18.90 -1.65 -7.81
CA VAL A 29 -19.34 -2.60 -6.78
C VAL A 29 -18.56 -2.51 -5.45
N LYS A 30 -19.28 -2.27 -4.34
CA LYS A 30 -18.76 -2.14 -2.95
C LYS A 30 -17.71 -3.19 -2.49
N GLN A 31 -17.54 -4.31 -3.20
CA GLN A 31 -16.56 -5.35 -2.92
C GLN A 31 -15.11 -4.96 -3.24
N ASP A 32 -14.83 -4.21 -4.32
CA ASP A 32 -13.43 -3.96 -4.72
C ASP A 32 -12.66 -3.09 -3.71
N ARG A 33 -13.36 -2.27 -2.90
CA ARG A 33 -12.79 -1.50 -1.78
C ARG A 33 -12.14 -2.37 -0.69
N LEU A 34 -12.49 -3.65 -0.62
CA LEU A 34 -11.90 -4.59 0.34
C LEU A 34 -10.55 -5.14 -0.13
N TYR A 35 -10.21 -4.94 -1.40
CA TYR A 35 -9.02 -5.50 -2.04
C TYR A 35 -8.01 -4.39 -2.33
N ILE A 36 -6.73 -4.72 -2.28
CA ILE A 36 -5.66 -3.74 -2.54
C ILE A 36 -5.42 -3.60 -4.04
N ASN A 37 -5.54 -2.38 -4.58
CA ASN A 37 -5.06 -2.06 -5.92
C ASN A 37 -3.56 -1.76 -5.89
N ARG A 38 -2.76 -2.75 -6.29
CA ARG A 38 -1.29 -2.64 -6.32
C ARG A 38 -0.74 -1.68 -7.38
N SER A 39 -1.61 -1.17 -8.25
CA SER A 39 -1.26 -0.21 -9.31
C SER A 39 -1.57 1.25 -8.92
N GLU A 40 -2.33 1.48 -7.85
CA GLU A 40 -2.70 2.83 -7.39
C GLU A 40 -1.81 3.30 -6.24
N GLY A 41 -1.12 4.42 -6.46
CA GLY A 41 -0.20 5.01 -5.50
C GLY A 41 -0.85 5.42 -4.18
N TYR A 42 -2.13 5.85 -4.22
CA TYR A 42 -2.88 6.21 -3.02
C TYR A 42 -3.17 5.00 -2.13
N GLU A 43 -3.63 3.89 -2.71
CA GLU A 43 -3.92 2.66 -1.97
C GLU A 43 -2.66 2.06 -1.35
N ILE A 44 -1.57 2.01 -2.12
CA ILE A 44 -0.27 1.55 -1.62
C ILE A 44 0.25 2.45 -0.48
N ARG A 45 0.13 3.77 -0.63
CA ARG A 45 0.52 4.73 0.42
C ARG A 45 -0.28 4.50 1.70
N ASP A 46 -1.61 4.43 1.60
CA ASP A 46 -2.49 4.32 2.76
C ASP A 46 -2.30 2.96 3.45
N PHE A 47 -2.07 1.89 2.68
CA PHE A 47 -1.67 0.60 3.21
C PHE A 47 -0.35 0.68 3.98
N ILE A 48 0.71 1.26 3.40
CA ILE A 48 2.02 1.40 4.06
C ILE A 48 1.90 2.20 5.35
N LEU A 49 1.16 3.32 5.35
CA LEU A 49 0.94 4.13 6.55
C LEU A 49 0.25 3.33 7.65
N ARG A 50 -0.78 2.56 7.30
CA ARG A 50 -1.49 1.70 8.26
C ARG A 50 -0.60 0.60 8.81
N TYR A 51 0.10 -0.13 7.93
CA TYR A 51 1.04 -1.19 8.31
C TYR A 51 2.12 -0.68 9.26
N TYR A 52 2.68 0.50 9.00
CA TYR A 52 3.76 1.05 9.81
C TYR A 52 3.26 1.51 11.16
N LYS A 53 2.05 2.06 11.21
CA LYS A 53 1.39 2.42 12.46
C LYS A 53 1.10 1.18 13.32
N GLU A 54 0.55 0.11 12.74
CA GLU A 54 0.18 -1.10 13.48
C GLU A 54 1.40 -1.91 13.95
N CYS A 55 2.48 -1.88 13.18
CA CYS A 55 3.72 -2.62 13.49
C CYS A 55 4.83 -1.75 14.11
N ASN A 56 4.53 -0.48 14.44
CA ASN A 56 5.49 0.50 14.95
C ASN A 56 6.80 0.58 14.13
N LEU A 57 6.68 0.61 12.80
CA LEU A 57 7.82 0.61 11.88
C LEU A 57 8.31 2.03 11.58
N GLU A 58 9.63 2.14 11.42
CA GLU A 58 10.27 3.41 11.06
C GLU A 58 10.03 3.80 9.59
N HIS A 59 9.74 5.08 9.38
CA HIS A 59 9.47 5.70 8.08
C HIS A 59 10.76 6.06 7.31
N LYS A 60 11.44 5.05 6.74
CA LYS A 60 12.67 5.19 5.93
C LYS A 60 12.58 4.50 4.56
N GLY A 61 13.37 4.99 3.60
CA GLY A 61 13.36 4.52 2.21
C GLY A 61 13.56 3.00 2.05
N SER A 62 14.50 2.41 2.79
CA SER A 62 14.75 0.97 2.77
C SER A 62 13.55 0.15 3.24
N ASN A 63 12.83 0.64 4.26
CA ASN A 63 11.63 -0.03 4.75
C ASN A 63 10.52 0.05 3.70
N TYR A 64 10.35 1.21 3.05
CA TYR A 64 9.34 1.38 2.00
C TYR A 64 9.58 0.43 0.83
N GLU A 65 10.83 0.26 0.43
CA GLU A 65 11.22 -0.68 -0.60
C GLU A 65 10.88 -2.13 -0.23
N ILE A 66 11.26 -2.57 0.96
CA ILE A 66 10.95 -3.91 1.48
C ILE A 66 9.43 -4.13 1.54
N SER A 67 8.70 -3.12 2.02
CA SER A 67 7.25 -3.18 2.18
C SER A 67 6.56 -3.27 0.82
N LEU A 68 6.97 -2.44 -0.13
CA LEU A 68 6.45 -2.48 -1.50
C LEU A 68 6.72 -3.82 -2.18
N LYS A 69 7.93 -4.37 -2.03
CA LYS A 69 8.28 -5.71 -2.53
C LYS A 69 7.36 -6.77 -1.93
N LYS A 70 7.14 -6.74 -0.62
CA LYS A 70 6.20 -7.66 0.07
C LYS A 70 4.77 -7.53 -0.46
N ILE A 71 4.28 -6.30 -0.65
CA ILE A 71 2.92 -6.04 -1.18
C ILE A 71 2.77 -6.60 -2.61
N LYS A 72 3.77 -6.38 -3.47
CA LYS A 72 3.75 -6.85 -4.87
C LYS A 72 3.88 -8.38 -4.98
N ASN A 73 4.68 -9.00 -4.11
CA ASN A 73 4.99 -10.42 -4.18
C ASN A 73 4.00 -11.31 -3.42
N PHE A 74 3.16 -10.77 -2.55
CA PHE A 74 2.14 -11.57 -1.87
C PHE A 74 1.02 -11.93 -2.86
N LYS A 75 0.88 -13.21 -3.20
CA LYS A 75 -0.12 -13.72 -4.16
C LYS A 75 -0.17 -12.86 -5.44
N PRO A 76 0.92 -12.84 -6.22
CA PRO A 76 1.03 -11.96 -7.39
C PRO A 76 -0.03 -12.34 -8.42
N GLY A 77 -0.72 -11.35 -8.97
CA GLY A 77 -1.82 -11.55 -9.94
C GLY A 77 -3.17 -11.87 -9.32
N GLU A 78 -3.25 -12.17 -8.02
CA GLU A 78 -4.53 -12.40 -7.33
C GLU A 78 -5.09 -11.11 -6.73
N LYS A 79 -6.42 -10.99 -6.73
CA LYS A 79 -7.14 -10.00 -5.92
C LYS A 79 -7.01 -10.42 -4.45
N VAL A 80 -6.30 -9.60 -3.67
CA VAL A 80 -6.04 -9.86 -2.25
C VAL A 80 -6.77 -8.84 -1.41
N LYS A 81 -7.47 -9.31 -0.38
CA LYS A 81 -8.09 -8.41 0.61
C LYS A 81 -7.01 -7.62 1.33
N THR A 82 -7.21 -6.32 1.44
CA THR A 82 -6.29 -5.39 2.10
C THR A 82 -6.01 -5.83 3.54
N GLN A 83 -7.03 -6.30 4.25
CA GLN A 83 -6.88 -6.80 5.62
C GLN A 83 -6.06 -8.09 5.69
N ASP A 84 -6.33 -9.09 4.84
CA ASP A 84 -5.56 -10.34 4.82
C ASP A 84 -4.06 -10.09 4.55
N LEU A 85 -3.74 -9.17 3.64
CA LEU A 85 -2.36 -8.77 3.39
C LEU A 85 -1.74 -8.10 4.61
N LEU A 86 -2.47 -7.19 5.25
CA LEU A 86 -2.00 -6.48 6.44
C LEU A 86 -1.70 -7.46 7.58
N ASP A 87 -2.63 -8.38 7.85
CA ASP A 87 -2.48 -9.40 8.88
C ASP A 87 -1.28 -10.31 8.59
N HIS A 88 -1.12 -10.75 7.33
CA HIS A 88 0.02 -11.56 6.90
C HIS A 88 1.36 -10.83 7.08
N LEU A 89 1.44 -9.54 6.73
CA LEU A 89 2.67 -8.77 6.89
C LEU A 89 2.95 -8.44 8.35
N ALA A 90 1.93 -8.15 9.15
CA ALA A 90 2.05 -7.87 10.57
C ALA A 90 2.47 -9.11 11.38
N ALA A 91 1.94 -10.28 11.04
CA ALA A 91 2.31 -11.55 11.67
C ALA A 91 3.79 -11.91 11.47
N LYS A 92 4.44 -11.39 10.42
CA LYS A 92 5.88 -11.61 10.14
C LYS A 92 6.82 -10.61 10.80
N VAL A 93 6.28 -9.61 11.49
CA VAL A 93 7.07 -8.57 12.20
C VAL A 93 7.12 -8.86 13.71
N LYS A 94 6.15 -9.61 14.23
CA LYS A 94 6.15 -10.14 15.60
C LYS A 94 6.99 -11.40 15.70
#